data_AF-A0A098R5D1-F1
#
_entry.id   AF-A0A098R5D1-F1
#
_cell.length_a   1.000
_cell.length_b   1.000
_cell.length_c   1.000
_cell.angle_alpha   90.00
_cell.angle_beta   90.00
_cell.angle_gamma   90.00
#
_symmetry.space_group_name_H-M   'P 1'
#
loop_
_entity.id
_entity.type
_entity.pdbx_description
1 polymer ?
#
loop_
_entity_poly.entity_id
_entity_poly.type
_entity_poly.pdbx_seq_one_letter_code
_entity_poly.pdbx_strand_id
1 'polypeptide(L)'
;MQVLKQFWRQITVMLIFIGLVIGFVVLLVTNNTATVNIANVNIRSGPGMSYAIEDATSKGTKVHIMKRKNNWLYVRYADHKFGWIASWLVNEHNSQLTKTTKISEATIVLDPGHGGSDSGALSSKGKMEKTYTLRVAKAVAKKLRAAGAHVVLTRDSDKYVGLSARPAIANKLHADAFISFHFDSSPEKNTASGITTYYYHKSTSLALAKALNNNVSTLPIPSKGTDFGDFLVIRDNSRPAVLMELGYINDKSDFKTISSKKYPQEVAHAVYAGLSTYFANQ
;
A
#
# COMPACT_ATOMS: atom_id res chain seq x y z
N MET A 1 -51.52 39.25 -21.77
CA MET A 1 -50.56 39.99 -20.90
C MET A 1 -50.98 40.02 -19.42
N GLN A 2 -52.28 40.03 -19.07
CA GLN A 2 -52.74 40.00 -17.66
C GLN A 2 -52.47 38.67 -16.93
N VAL A 3 -52.63 37.53 -17.62
CA VAL A 3 -52.36 36.19 -17.05
C VAL A 3 -50.89 36.05 -16.60
N LEU A 4 -49.94 36.52 -17.41
CA LEU A 4 -48.51 36.53 -17.07
C LEU A 4 -48.19 37.36 -15.81
N LYS A 5 -48.88 38.49 -15.61
CA LYS A 5 -48.74 39.30 -14.38
C LYS A 5 -49.33 38.61 -13.16
N GLN A 6 -50.47 37.92 -13.32
CA GLN A 6 -51.15 37.20 -12.24
C GLN A 6 -50.31 36.03 -11.70
N PHE A 7 -49.55 35.37 -12.56
CA PHE A 7 -48.76 34.19 -12.21
C PHE A 7 -47.25 34.46 -12.06
N TRP A 8 -46.77 35.69 -12.26
CA TRP A 8 -45.33 36.00 -12.27
C TRP A 8 -44.61 35.57 -10.99
N ARG A 9 -45.21 35.81 -9.81
CA ARG A 9 -44.66 35.32 -8.53
C ARG A 9 -44.53 33.80 -8.47
N GLN A 10 -45.53 33.07 -8.97
CA GLN A 10 -45.52 31.59 -8.97
C GLN A 10 -44.48 31.06 -9.96
N ILE A 11 -44.36 31.69 -11.14
CA ILE A 11 -43.32 31.38 -12.14
C ILE A 11 -41.93 31.64 -11.56
N THR A 12 -41.71 32.77 -10.88
CA THR A 12 -40.42 33.08 -10.24
C THR A 12 -40.06 32.05 -9.17
N VAL A 13 -41.01 31.68 -8.29
CA VAL A 13 -40.77 30.65 -7.26
C VAL A 13 -40.48 29.29 -7.90
N MET A 14 -41.22 28.92 -8.96
CA MET A 14 -40.98 27.68 -9.70
C MET A 14 -39.58 27.65 -10.35
N LEU A 15 -39.15 28.75 -10.98
CA LEU A 15 -37.82 28.84 -11.58
C LEU A 15 -36.70 28.78 -10.55
N ILE A 16 -36.87 29.42 -9.37
CA ILE A 16 -35.93 29.30 -8.26
C ILE A 16 -35.86 27.84 -7.78
N PHE A 17 -37.00 27.18 -7.59
CA PHE A 17 -37.04 25.78 -7.17
C PHE A 17 -36.39 24.85 -8.20
N ILE A 18 -36.66 25.03 -9.49
CA ILE A 18 -35.99 24.30 -10.57
C ILE A 18 -34.48 24.55 -10.53
N GLY A 19 -34.04 25.80 -10.34
CA GLY A 19 -32.63 26.15 -10.21
C GLY A 19 -31.97 25.46 -9.00
N LEU A 20 -32.65 25.40 -7.85
CA LEU A 20 -32.18 24.70 -6.65
C LEU A 20 -32.10 23.19 -6.86
N VAL A 21 -33.10 22.58 -7.51
CA VAL A 21 -33.10 21.15 -7.84
C VAL A 21 -31.99 20.83 -8.82
N ILE A 22 -31.82 21.61 -9.89
CA ILE A 22 -30.71 21.44 -10.84
C ILE A 22 -29.37 21.62 -10.13
N GLY A 23 -29.21 22.65 -9.30
CA GLY A 23 -27.99 22.90 -8.54
C GLY A 23 -27.65 21.75 -7.58
N PHE A 24 -28.64 21.24 -6.86
CA PHE A 24 -28.49 20.10 -5.96
C PHE A 24 -28.15 18.80 -6.72
N VAL A 25 -28.82 18.53 -7.85
CA VAL A 25 -28.52 17.37 -8.71
C VAL A 25 -27.12 17.47 -9.31
N VAL A 26 -26.71 18.64 -9.81
CA VAL A 26 -25.36 18.86 -10.32
C VAL A 26 -24.33 18.63 -9.22
N LEU A 27 -24.57 19.13 -8.01
CA LEU A 27 -23.68 18.97 -6.86
C LEU A 27 -23.58 17.50 -6.39
N LEU A 28 -24.68 16.75 -6.41
CA LEU A 28 -24.68 15.31 -6.15
C LEU A 28 -23.92 14.54 -7.23
N VAL A 29 -24.11 14.89 -8.50
CA VAL A 29 -23.44 14.22 -9.63
C VAL A 29 -21.94 14.53 -9.63
N THR A 30 -21.53 15.77 -9.39
CA THR A 30 -20.10 16.16 -9.40
C THR A 30 -19.36 15.56 -8.21
N ASN A 31 -19.95 15.55 -7.01
CA ASN A 31 -19.32 14.97 -5.81
C ASN A 31 -19.19 13.44 -5.87
N ASN A 32 -19.89 12.79 -6.80
CA ASN A 32 -19.93 11.33 -6.90
C ASN A 32 -19.42 10.83 -8.26
N THR A 33 -18.54 11.58 -8.91
CA THR A 33 -17.84 11.15 -10.13
C THR A 33 -16.34 11.12 -9.93
N ALA A 34 -15.67 10.27 -10.69
CA ALA A 34 -14.22 10.22 -10.80
C ALA A 34 -13.81 10.01 -12.25
N THR A 35 -12.60 10.42 -12.61
CA THR A 35 -12.03 10.19 -13.94
C THR A 35 -10.92 9.17 -13.85
N VAL A 36 -10.98 8.17 -14.73
CA VAL A 36 -9.93 7.16 -14.88
C VAL A 36 -8.69 7.80 -15.51
N ASN A 37 -7.55 7.74 -14.84
CA ASN A 37 -6.35 8.48 -15.26
C ASN A 37 -5.27 7.62 -15.94
N ILE A 38 -5.40 6.30 -15.88
CA ILE A 38 -4.49 5.34 -16.53
C ILE A 38 -5.26 4.57 -17.60
N ALA A 39 -4.57 4.12 -18.65
CA ALA A 39 -5.23 3.30 -19.68
C ALA A 39 -5.47 1.88 -19.14
N ASN A 40 -6.58 1.25 -19.54
CA ASN A 40 -6.97 -0.12 -19.18
C ASN A 40 -6.96 -0.39 -17.67
N VAL A 41 -7.84 0.29 -16.93
CA VAL A 41 -8.10 -0.05 -15.53
C VAL A 41 -9.03 -1.24 -15.42
N ASN A 42 -8.60 -2.27 -14.71
CA ASN A 42 -9.42 -3.43 -14.40
C ASN A 42 -10.70 -3.03 -13.64
N ILE A 43 -11.82 -3.60 -14.08
CA ILE A 43 -13.08 -3.61 -13.35
C ILE A 43 -13.26 -5.01 -12.77
N ARG A 44 -13.47 -5.08 -11.46
CA ARG A 44 -13.54 -6.34 -10.71
C ARG A 44 -14.92 -6.63 -10.17
N SER A 45 -15.21 -7.91 -9.94
CA SER A 45 -16.46 -8.36 -9.32
C SER A 45 -16.59 -7.98 -7.84
N GLY A 46 -15.48 -7.60 -7.18
CA GLY A 46 -15.46 -7.21 -5.77
C GLY A 46 -14.28 -6.31 -5.37
N PRO A 47 -14.30 -5.79 -4.11
CA PRO A 47 -13.37 -4.77 -3.62
C PRO A 47 -12.02 -5.36 -3.17
N GLY A 48 -11.27 -5.93 -4.09
CA GLY A 48 -9.94 -6.51 -3.82
C GLY A 48 -9.35 -7.24 -5.00
N MET A 49 -8.04 -7.49 -4.95
CA MET A 49 -7.31 -8.16 -6.04
C MET A 49 -7.65 -9.64 -6.22
N SER A 50 -8.22 -10.27 -5.19
CA SER A 50 -8.66 -11.68 -5.22
C SER A 50 -9.97 -11.90 -5.98
N TYR A 51 -10.69 -10.83 -6.32
CA TYR A 51 -11.93 -10.92 -7.10
C TYR A 51 -11.63 -10.95 -8.60
N ALA A 52 -12.47 -11.66 -9.36
CA ALA A 52 -12.33 -11.80 -10.81
C ALA A 52 -12.33 -10.43 -11.52
N ILE A 53 -11.54 -10.32 -12.59
CA ILE A 53 -11.61 -9.20 -13.52
C ILE A 53 -12.76 -9.50 -14.49
N GLU A 54 -13.75 -8.63 -14.56
CA GLU A 54 -14.94 -8.80 -15.39
C GLU A 54 -14.93 -7.91 -16.63
N ASP A 55 -14.27 -6.76 -16.56
CA ASP A 55 -14.12 -5.82 -17.66
C ASP A 55 -12.89 -4.93 -17.46
N ALA A 56 -12.66 -3.99 -18.36
CA ALA A 56 -11.70 -2.91 -18.19
C ALA A 56 -12.28 -1.58 -18.70
N THR A 57 -11.77 -0.48 -18.18
CA THR A 57 -12.14 0.88 -18.59
C THR A 57 -10.91 1.69 -19.02
N SER A 58 -11.12 2.68 -19.87
CA SER A 58 -10.03 3.43 -20.53
C SER A 58 -9.78 4.78 -19.85
N LYS A 59 -8.60 5.34 -20.12
CA LYS A 59 -8.24 6.68 -19.64
C LYS A 59 -9.27 7.70 -20.14
N GLY A 60 -9.70 8.58 -19.25
CA GLY A 60 -10.70 9.62 -19.53
C GLY A 60 -12.15 9.17 -19.30
N THR A 61 -12.41 7.87 -19.05
CA THR A 61 -13.75 7.43 -18.67
C THR A 61 -14.16 8.10 -17.35
N LYS A 62 -15.31 8.78 -17.39
CA LYS A 62 -15.99 9.28 -16.19
C LYS A 62 -16.78 8.15 -15.56
N VAL A 63 -16.45 7.83 -14.32
CA VAL A 63 -17.14 6.80 -13.54
C VAL A 63 -17.99 7.46 -12.47
N HIS A 64 -19.21 6.95 -12.27
CA HIS A 64 -20.08 7.39 -11.17
C HIS A 64 -19.89 6.46 -9.99
N ILE A 65 -19.50 7.01 -8.85
CA ILE A 65 -19.26 6.27 -7.62
C ILE A 65 -20.61 5.97 -6.97
N MET A 66 -20.91 4.69 -6.79
CA MET A 66 -22.18 4.23 -6.21
C MET A 66 -21.99 3.76 -4.76
N LYS A 67 -20.82 3.18 -4.45
CA LYS A 67 -20.47 2.70 -3.11
C LYS A 67 -18.97 2.74 -2.90
N ARG A 68 -18.55 2.87 -1.64
CA ARG A 68 -17.15 2.73 -1.20
C ARG A 68 -17.06 1.56 -0.22
N LYS A 69 -16.05 0.71 -0.38
CA LYS A 69 -15.73 -0.36 0.57
C LYS A 69 -14.22 -0.54 0.57
N ASN A 70 -13.61 -0.43 1.74
CA ASN A 70 -12.15 -0.40 1.89
C ASN A 70 -11.58 0.71 0.97
N ASN A 71 -10.50 0.42 0.24
CA ASN A 71 -9.91 1.34 -0.73
C ASN A 71 -10.44 1.13 -2.16
N TRP A 72 -11.67 0.62 -2.30
CA TRP A 72 -12.29 0.31 -3.59
C TRP A 72 -13.61 1.06 -3.76
N LEU A 73 -13.90 1.44 -5.00
CA LEU A 73 -15.10 2.13 -5.42
C LEU A 73 -15.93 1.18 -6.28
N TYR A 74 -17.20 0.99 -5.92
CA TYR A 74 -18.17 0.39 -6.84
C TYR A 74 -18.69 1.51 -7.73
N VAL A 75 -18.52 1.34 -9.04
CA VAL A 75 -18.78 2.41 -10.00
C VAL A 75 -19.68 1.94 -11.14
N ARG A 76 -20.45 2.88 -11.68
CA ARG A 76 -21.02 2.76 -13.03
C ARG A 76 -20.05 3.41 -14.01
N TYR A 77 -19.52 2.66 -14.97
CA TYR A 77 -18.49 3.14 -15.92
C TYR A 77 -18.96 3.22 -17.37
N ALA A 78 -20.11 2.60 -17.69
CA ALA A 78 -20.84 2.80 -18.94
C ALA A 78 -22.33 2.51 -18.72
N ASP A 79 -23.14 2.60 -19.76
CA ASP A 79 -24.56 2.27 -19.67
C ASP A 79 -24.77 0.81 -19.24
N HIS A 80 -25.57 0.62 -18.20
CA HIS A 80 -25.80 -0.67 -17.51
C HIS A 80 -24.54 -1.46 -17.09
N LYS A 81 -23.34 -0.84 -17.10
CA LYS A 81 -22.08 -1.49 -16.72
C LYS A 81 -21.57 -1.02 -15.36
N PHE A 82 -21.32 -1.97 -14.46
CA PHE A 82 -20.92 -1.71 -13.08
C PHE A 82 -19.79 -2.64 -12.63
N GLY A 83 -19.02 -2.21 -11.63
CA GLY A 83 -18.03 -3.05 -10.98
C GLY A 83 -17.11 -2.27 -10.05
N TRP A 84 -16.10 -2.95 -9.51
CA TRP A 84 -15.17 -2.38 -8.53
C TRP A 84 -13.87 -1.92 -9.17
N ILE A 85 -13.42 -0.73 -8.78
CA ILE A 85 -12.16 -0.09 -9.19
C ILE A 85 -11.38 0.37 -7.97
N ALA A 86 -10.05 0.22 -7.99
CA ALA A 86 -9.19 0.70 -6.91
C ALA A 86 -9.23 2.24 -6.85
N SER A 87 -9.44 2.81 -5.66
CA SER A 87 -9.78 4.23 -5.52
C SER A 87 -8.65 5.17 -5.92
N TRP A 88 -7.39 4.74 -5.82
CA TRP A 88 -6.21 5.52 -6.17
C TRP A 88 -5.86 5.44 -7.66
N LEU A 89 -6.55 4.59 -8.43
CA LEU A 89 -6.40 4.52 -9.89
C LEU A 89 -7.37 5.46 -10.62
N VAL A 90 -8.22 6.16 -9.87
CA VAL A 90 -9.11 7.22 -10.35
C VAL A 90 -8.73 8.55 -9.68
N ASN A 91 -8.90 9.66 -10.39
CA ASN A 91 -8.61 11.04 -9.95
C ASN A 91 -7.14 11.39 -9.65
N GLU A 92 -6.28 10.47 -9.24
CA GLU A 92 -4.84 10.72 -9.09
C GLU A 92 -4.08 10.44 -10.39
N HIS A 93 -3.16 11.33 -10.77
CA HIS A 93 -2.37 11.19 -11.99
C HIS A 93 -1.08 10.43 -11.68
N ASN A 94 -1.06 9.12 -11.94
CA ASN A 94 0.21 8.39 -12.05
C ASN A 94 0.66 8.42 -13.53
N SER A 95 1.56 9.34 -13.86
CA SER A 95 2.04 9.56 -15.24
C SER A 95 2.82 8.38 -15.83
N GLN A 96 3.19 7.39 -15.02
CA GLN A 96 4.06 6.28 -15.43
C GLN A 96 3.30 4.99 -15.75
N LEU A 97 2.02 4.89 -15.35
CA LEU A 97 1.23 3.69 -15.60
C LEU A 97 0.47 3.76 -16.93
N THR A 98 0.72 2.78 -17.79
CA THR A 98 0.03 2.60 -19.08
C THR A 98 -1.01 1.47 -19.05
N LYS A 99 -0.97 0.59 -18.06
CA LYS A 99 -1.95 -0.49 -17.79
C LYS A 99 -1.94 -0.85 -16.31
N THR A 100 -3.04 -1.36 -15.77
CA THR A 100 -3.04 -1.98 -14.44
C THR A 100 -2.20 -3.25 -14.39
N THR A 101 -1.46 -3.37 -13.29
CA THR A 101 -0.76 -4.57 -12.84
C THR A 101 -1.33 -5.00 -11.49
N LYS A 102 -1.07 -6.25 -11.09
CA LYS A 102 -1.40 -6.72 -9.74
C LYS A 102 -0.78 -5.79 -8.68
N ILE A 103 0.48 -5.35 -8.84
CA ILE A 103 1.12 -4.40 -7.92
C ILE A 103 0.34 -3.08 -7.85
N SER A 104 -0.08 -2.52 -8.98
CA SER A 104 -0.81 -1.23 -8.99
C SER A 104 -2.20 -1.31 -8.35
N GLU A 105 -2.76 -2.50 -8.21
CA GLU A 105 -4.05 -2.73 -7.55
C GLU A 105 -3.91 -3.16 -6.08
N ALA A 106 -2.66 -3.27 -5.59
CA ALA A 106 -2.37 -3.69 -4.23
C ALA A 106 -2.36 -2.52 -3.24
N THR A 107 -2.93 -2.74 -2.06
CA THR A 107 -2.63 -1.97 -0.85
C THR A 107 -1.51 -2.65 -0.08
N ILE A 108 -0.38 -1.97 0.12
CA ILE A 108 0.80 -2.51 0.81
C ILE A 108 1.13 -1.63 2.01
N VAL A 109 1.22 -2.24 3.19
CA VAL A 109 1.63 -1.55 4.42
C VAL A 109 3.08 -1.87 4.72
N LEU A 110 3.89 -0.83 4.89
CA LEU A 110 5.30 -0.93 5.22
C LEU A 110 5.52 -0.43 6.64
N ASP A 111 6.17 -1.24 7.46
CA ASP A 111 6.39 -0.96 8.86
C ASP A 111 7.89 -0.82 9.15
N PRO A 112 8.45 0.41 9.11
CA PRO A 112 9.79 0.60 9.61
C PRO A 112 9.81 0.42 11.14
N GLY A 113 10.48 -0.64 11.60
CA GLY A 113 10.60 -1.00 13.02
C GLY A 113 11.12 0.14 13.89
N HIS A 114 10.76 0.14 15.18
CA HIS A 114 11.17 1.14 16.17
C HIS A 114 10.69 2.57 15.86
N GLY A 115 11.41 3.60 16.32
CA GLY A 115 11.14 5.02 16.03
C GLY A 115 10.91 5.87 17.29
N GLY A 116 11.24 7.17 17.20
CA GLY A 116 11.10 8.09 18.33
C GLY A 116 12.01 7.69 19.50
N SER A 117 11.42 7.47 20.67
CA SER A 117 12.14 7.04 21.89
C SER A 117 12.70 5.62 21.80
N ASP A 118 12.18 4.78 20.91
CA ASP A 118 12.68 3.43 20.69
C ASP A 118 13.75 3.45 19.58
N SER A 119 15.02 3.27 19.96
CA SER A 119 16.15 3.24 19.02
C SER A 119 16.23 1.98 18.18
N GLY A 120 15.63 0.89 18.65
CA GLY A 120 16.03 -0.47 18.29
C GLY A 120 17.46 -0.79 18.69
N ALA A 121 18.02 -1.83 18.08
CA ALA A 121 19.38 -2.25 18.31
C ALA A 121 20.41 -1.18 17.90
N LEU A 122 21.59 -1.24 18.54
CA LEU A 122 22.70 -0.34 18.27
C LEU A 122 23.79 -1.05 17.48
N SER A 123 24.30 -0.38 16.45
CA SER A 123 25.51 -0.84 15.78
C SER A 123 26.72 -0.78 16.71
N SER A 124 27.82 -1.44 16.31
CA SER A 124 29.11 -1.35 17.01
C SER A 124 29.64 0.08 17.23
N LYS A 125 29.11 1.07 16.47
CA LYS A 125 29.44 2.50 16.56
C LYS A 125 28.29 3.36 17.12
N GLY A 126 27.31 2.76 17.79
CA GLY A 126 26.18 3.46 18.41
C GLY A 126 25.17 4.05 17.42
N LYS A 127 25.11 3.56 16.18
CA LYS A 127 24.08 3.97 15.22
C LYS A 127 22.80 3.16 15.45
N MET A 128 21.67 3.86 15.46
CA MET A 128 20.39 3.29 15.86
C MET A 128 19.66 2.64 14.68
N GLU A 129 19.15 1.43 14.89
CA GLU A 129 18.37 0.65 13.92
C GLU A 129 17.21 1.43 13.30
N LYS A 130 16.45 2.17 14.12
CA LYS A 130 15.31 3.00 13.67
C LYS A 130 15.61 3.92 12.48
N THR A 131 16.87 4.33 12.36
CA THR A 131 17.36 5.20 11.27
C THR A 131 17.41 4.44 9.96
N TYR A 132 17.90 3.20 9.98
CA TYR A 132 18.09 2.39 8.79
C TYR A 132 16.79 1.73 8.35
N THR A 133 15.93 1.31 9.29
CA THR A 133 14.60 0.76 8.96
C THR A 133 13.75 1.80 8.22
N LEU A 134 13.78 3.07 8.67
CA LEU A 134 13.10 4.17 7.99
C LEU A 134 13.65 4.44 6.59
N ARG A 135 14.97 4.35 6.39
CA ARG A 135 15.60 4.53 5.07
C ARG A 135 15.16 3.45 4.10
N VAL A 136 15.17 2.19 4.53
CA VAL A 136 14.69 1.05 3.73
C VAL A 136 13.22 1.22 3.39
N ALA A 137 12.36 1.45 4.39
CA ALA A 137 10.93 1.57 4.16
C ALA A 137 10.59 2.71 3.18
N LYS A 138 11.29 3.84 3.25
CA LYS A 138 11.11 4.96 2.29
C LYS A 138 11.54 4.59 0.87
N ALA A 139 12.67 3.88 0.72
CA ALA A 139 13.14 3.41 -0.57
C ALA A 139 12.16 2.42 -1.21
N VAL A 140 11.72 1.43 -0.43
CA VAL A 140 10.70 0.46 -0.85
C VAL A 140 9.40 1.16 -1.21
N ALA A 141 8.93 2.10 -0.38
CA ALA A 141 7.72 2.87 -0.65
C ALA A 141 7.81 3.67 -1.95
N LYS A 142 8.93 4.36 -2.19
CA LYS A 142 9.15 5.11 -3.42
C LYS A 142 9.04 4.20 -4.64
N LYS A 143 9.66 3.02 -4.59
CA LYS A 143 9.64 2.06 -5.70
C LYS A 143 8.24 1.50 -5.95
N LEU A 144 7.53 1.09 -4.90
CA LEU A 144 6.18 0.53 -5.02
C LEU A 144 5.15 1.57 -5.48
N ARG A 145 5.25 2.81 -5.01
CA ARG A 145 4.40 3.93 -5.49
C ARG A 145 4.67 4.26 -6.96
N ALA A 146 5.92 4.21 -7.41
CA ALA A 146 6.25 4.37 -8.84
C ALA A 146 5.62 3.25 -9.69
N ALA A 147 5.49 2.04 -9.14
CA ALA A 147 4.74 0.95 -9.74
C ALA A 147 3.21 1.03 -9.54
N GLY A 148 2.73 2.12 -8.91
CA GLY A 148 1.31 2.43 -8.74
C GLY A 148 0.59 1.75 -7.58
N ALA A 149 1.30 1.04 -6.70
CA ALA A 149 0.70 0.47 -5.51
C ALA A 149 0.22 1.57 -4.54
N HIS A 150 -0.86 1.28 -3.81
CA HIS A 150 -1.26 2.11 -2.67
C HIS A 150 -0.41 1.74 -1.45
N VAL A 151 0.59 2.58 -1.16
CA VAL A 151 1.57 2.30 -0.09
C VAL A 151 1.35 3.19 1.13
N VAL A 152 1.15 2.55 2.28
CA VAL A 152 1.02 3.22 3.58
C VAL A 152 2.19 2.83 4.48
N LEU A 153 2.85 3.82 5.10
CA LEU A 153 3.88 3.56 6.11
C LEU A 153 3.27 3.69 7.50
N THR A 154 3.60 2.79 8.43
CA THR A 154 3.21 2.94 9.85
C THR A 154 3.84 4.19 10.47
N ARG A 155 5.07 4.53 10.04
CA ARG A 155 5.71 5.83 10.26
C ARG A 155 6.55 6.26 9.05
N ASP A 156 6.52 7.56 8.78
CA ASP A 156 7.21 8.25 7.69
C ASP A 156 8.30 9.23 8.17
N SER A 157 8.44 9.36 9.48
CA SER A 157 9.45 10.16 10.18
C SER A 157 10.00 9.38 11.39
N ASP A 158 10.94 9.99 12.12
CA ASP A 158 11.45 9.43 13.38
C ASP A 158 10.46 9.70 14.53
N LYS A 159 9.32 9.01 14.48
CA LYS A 159 8.27 9.06 15.51
C LYS A 159 8.03 7.67 16.08
N TYR A 160 7.67 7.63 17.36
CA TYR A 160 7.28 6.39 18.02
C TYR A 160 5.91 5.93 17.52
N VAL A 161 5.77 4.61 17.31
CA VAL A 161 4.50 3.95 17.00
C VAL A 161 4.42 2.67 17.83
N GLY A 162 3.38 2.53 18.65
CA GLY A 162 3.19 1.37 19.50
C GLY A 162 2.99 0.08 18.69
N LEU A 163 3.43 -1.06 19.23
CA LEU A 163 3.42 -2.34 18.52
C LEU A 163 2.02 -2.74 18.03
N SER A 164 0.97 -2.57 18.83
CA SER A 164 -0.41 -2.92 18.46
C SER A 164 -1.01 -2.03 17.37
N ALA A 165 -0.56 -0.77 17.25
CA ALA A 165 -1.05 0.14 16.23
C ALA A 165 -0.57 -0.25 14.81
N ARG A 166 0.58 -0.91 14.70
CA ARG A 166 1.20 -1.29 13.42
C ARG A 166 0.36 -2.31 12.64
N PRO A 167 -0.01 -3.50 13.17
CA PRO A 167 -0.87 -4.44 12.47
C PRO A 167 -2.31 -3.92 12.33
N ALA A 168 -2.80 -3.09 13.27
CA ALA A 168 -4.12 -2.47 13.18
C ALA A 168 -4.30 -1.63 11.89
N ILE A 169 -3.24 -0.96 11.42
CA ILE A 169 -3.25 -0.23 10.15
C ILE A 169 -3.50 -1.19 8.97
N ALA A 170 -2.77 -2.31 8.90
CA ALA A 170 -2.93 -3.30 7.84
C ALA A 170 -4.30 -3.97 7.85
N ASN A 171 -4.77 -4.34 9.04
CA ASN A 171 -6.09 -4.95 9.23
C ASN A 171 -7.20 -3.99 8.77
N LYS A 172 -7.16 -2.73 9.21
CA LYS A 172 -8.14 -1.70 8.84
C LYS A 172 -8.16 -1.41 7.35
N LEU A 173 -7.00 -1.36 6.71
CA LEU A 173 -6.87 -1.09 5.28
C LEU A 173 -7.12 -2.31 4.39
N HIS A 174 -7.33 -3.49 5.00
CA HIS A 174 -7.39 -4.77 4.30
C HIS A 174 -6.18 -4.99 3.37
N ALA A 175 -4.98 -4.64 3.86
CA ALA A 175 -3.75 -4.69 3.07
C ALA A 175 -3.53 -6.06 2.41
N ASP A 176 -3.04 -6.06 1.18
CA ASP A 176 -2.69 -7.28 0.44
C ASP A 176 -1.33 -7.84 0.87
N ALA A 177 -0.47 -6.97 1.45
CA ALA A 177 0.75 -7.37 2.14
C ALA A 177 1.10 -6.36 3.24
N PHE A 178 1.61 -6.87 4.37
CA PHE A 178 2.30 -6.11 5.41
C PHE A 178 3.76 -6.57 5.50
N ILE A 179 4.70 -5.62 5.49
CA ILE A 179 6.13 -5.91 5.58
C ILE A 179 6.74 -5.02 6.66
N SER A 180 7.19 -5.64 7.76
CA SER A 180 7.99 -4.97 8.77
C SER A 180 9.48 -5.10 8.46
N PHE A 181 10.23 -4.01 8.61
CA PHE A 181 11.67 -3.95 8.33
C PHE A 181 12.44 -3.70 9.61
N HIS A 182 13.39 -4.57 9.89
CA HIS A 182 14.26 -4.57 11.06
C HIS A 182 15.71 -4.92 10.67
N PHE A 183 16.63 -4.75 11.63
CA PHE A 183 17.98 -5.28 11.55
C PHE A 183 18.31 -6.02 12.85
N ASP A 184 18.75 -7.27 12.70
CA ASP A 184 18.99 -8.17 13.82
C ASP A 184 20.18 -7.68 14.65
N SER A 185 20.35 -8.25 15.84
CA SER A 185 21.55 -8.07 16.64
C SER A 185 21.88 -9.34 17.41
N SER A 186 23.17 -9.62 17.54
CA SER A 186 23.67 -10.70 18.39
C SER A 186 24.01 -10.17 19.80
N PRO A 187 23.96 -11.00 20.85
CA PRO A 187 24.41 -10.59 22.19
C PRO A 187 25.85 -10.04 22.18
N GLU A 188 26.73 -10.72 21.46
CA GLU A 188 28.12 -10.31 21.25
C GLU A 188 28.31 -9.72 19.85
N LYS A 189 29.13 -8.68 19.73
CA LYS A 189 29.35 -7.99 18.44
C LYS A 189 30.09 -8.90 17.46
N ASN A 190 29.66 -8.92 16.20
CA ASN A 190 30.31 -9.67 15.10
C ASN A 190 30.28 -11.19 15.26
N THR A 191 29.26 -11.74 15.92
CA THR A 191 29.09 -13.21 16.04
C THR A 191 27.96 -13.77 15.21
N ALA A 192 27.22 -12.94 14.48
CA ALA A 192 26.14 -13.35 13.58
C ALA A 192 26.01 -12.40 12.39
N SER A 193 25.54 -12.92 11.26
CA SER A 193 25.30 -12.18 10.00
C SER A 193 24.15 -12.87 9.25
N GLY A 194 23.52 -12.14 8.34
CA GLY A 194 22.55 -12.70 7.39
C GLY A 194 21.14 -12.12 7.51
N ILE A 195 20.35 -12.35 6.46
CA ILE A 195 18.97 -11.88 6.33
C ILE A 195 17.99 -13.00 6.70
N THR A 196 16.99 -12.73 7.53
CA THR A 196 15.91 -13.69 7.83
C THR A 196 14.56 -13.07 7.52
N THR A 197 13.67 -13.81 6.85
CA THR A 197 12.28 -13.37 6.62
C THR A 197 11.33 -14.18 7.49
N TYR A 198 10.79 -13.56 8.53
CA TYR A 198 9.90 -14.19 9.48
C TYR A 198 8.44 -14.12 9.05
N TYR A 199 7.70 -15.19 9.35
CA TYR A 199 6.25 -15.27 9.24
C TYR A 199 5.65 -15.85 10.53
N TYR A 200 4.36 -15.57 10.78
CA TYR A 200 3.61 -16.19 11.88
C TYR A 200 2.53 -17.13 11.34
N HIS A 201 1.58 -16.59 10.58
CA HIS A 201 0.45 -17.36 10.03
C HIS A 201 0.87 -18.14 8.79
N LYS A 202 1.11 -19.45 8.94
CA LYS A 202 1.53 -20.31 7.82
C LYS A 202 0.59 -20.25 6.61
N SER A 203 -0.73 -20.28 6.85
CA SER A 203 -1.75 -20.31 5.80
C SER A 203 -1.84 -19.02 4.98
N THR A 204 -1.60 -17.86 5.59
CA THR A 204 -1.74 -16.55 4.92
C THR A 204 -0.42 -15.91 4.52
N SER A 205 0.68 -16.24 5.21
CA SER A 205 1.93 -15.44 5.14
C SER A 205 3.14 -16.22 4.65
N LEU A 206 3.16 -17.56 4.71
CA LEU A 206 4.33 -18.34 4.27
C LEU A 206 4.64 -18.15 2.78
N ALA A 207 3.62 -18.05 1.93
CA ALA A 207 3.81 -17.79 0.50
C ALA A 207 4.46 -16.43 0.24
N LEU A 208 4.04 -15.39 0.97
CA LEU A 208 4.64 -14.05 0.92
C LEU A 208 6.10 -14.08 1.40
N ALA A 209 6.35 -14.73 2.54
CA ALA A 209 7.69 -14.86 3.12
C ALA A 209 8.65 -15.56 2.15
N LYS A 210 8.24 -16.66 1.52
CA LYS A 210 9.06 -17.37 0.53
C LYS A 210 9.35 -16.52 -0.70
N ALA A 211 8.33 -15.83 -1.24
CA ALA A 211 8.50 -14.98 -2.42
C ALA A 211 9.47 -13.81 -2.15
N LEU A 212 9.37 -13.17 -0.99
CA LEU A 212 10.31 -12.12 -0.57
C LEU A 212 11.70 -12.69 -0.31
N ASN A 213 11.80 -13.81 0.42
CA ASN A 213 13.08 -14.44 0.74
C ASN A 213 13.87 -14.86 -0.51
N ASN A 214 13.18 -15.41 -1.51
CA ASN A 214 13.83 -15.81 -2.77
C ASN A 214 14.46 -14.62 -3.50
N ASN A 215 13.92 -13.41 -3.34
CA ASN A 215 14.43 -12.22 -4.03
C ASN A 215 15.49 -11.45 -3.22
N VAL A 216 15.49 -11.56 -1.87
CA VAL A 216 16.59 -11.00 -1.06
C VAL A 216 17.89 -11.80 -1.19
N SER A 217 17.85 -13.01 -1.76
CA SER A 217 19.06 -13.76 -2.13
C SER A 217 19.98 -13.01 -3.10
N THR A 218 19.47 -11.99 -3.78
CA THR A 218 20.24 -11.10 -4.68
C THR A 218 20.97 -9.97 -3.95
N LEU A 219 20.76 -9.81 -2.64
CA LEU A 219 21.39 -8.77 -1.83
C LEU A 219 22.82 -9.15 -1.41
N PRO A 220 23.68 -8.17 -1.08
CA PRO A 220 25.05 -8.45 -0.66
C PRO A 220 25.18 -9.21 0.68
N ILE A 221 24.14 -9.19 1.52
CA ILE A 221 24.10 -9.93 2.79
C ILE A 221 23.39 -11.27 2.52
N PRO A 222 24.00 -12.43 2.84
CA PRO A 222 23.42 -13.74 2.57
C PRO A 222 22.06 -13.95 3.24
N SER A 223 21.15 -14.65 2.57
CA SER A 223 19.87 -15.08 3.16
C SER A 223 20.07 -16.33 4.04
N LYS A 224 19.46 -16.30 5.23
CA LYS A 224 19.29 -17.43 6.16
C LYS A 224 17.97 -18.17 5.92
N GLY A 225 17.15 -17.73 4.96
CA GLY A 225 15.86 -18.33 4.65
C GLY A 225 14.67 -17.67 5.34
N THR A 226 13.57 -18.41 5.34
CA THR A 226 12.34 -18.06 6.06
C THR A 226 12.24 -18.83 7.35
N ASP A 227 11.76 -18.19 8.41
CA ASP A 227 11.52 -18.86 9.69
C ASP A 227 10.21 -18.42 10.35
N PHE A 228 9.70 -19.23 11.27
CA PHE A 228 8.60 -18.82 12.14
C PHE A 228 9.09 -17.79 13.16
N GLY A 229 8.30 -16.75 13.41
CA GLY A 229 8.62 -15.74 14.43
C GLY A 229 7.38 -15.25 15.16
N ASP A 230 7.39 -15.32 16.50
CA ASP A 230 6.32 -14.82 17.36
C ASP A 230 6.45 -13.32 17.64
N PHE A 231 6.37 -12.52 16.58
CA PHE A 231 6.40 -11.06 16.68
C PHE A 231 5.00 -10.47 16.56
N LEU A 232 4.61 -9.62 17.51
CA LEU A 232 3.25 -9.06 17.61
C LEU A 232 2.75 -8.47 16.27
N VAL A 233 3.61 -7.74 15.56
CA VAL A 233 3.26 -7.06 14.30
C VAL A 233 2.88 -8.00 13.15
N ILE A 234 3.27 -9.28 13.21
CA ILE A 234 2.88 -10.32 12.26
C ILE A 234 1.93 -11.37 12.87
N ARG A 235 1.96 -11.57 14.20
CA ARG A 235 1.00 -12.42 14.92
C ARG A 235 -0.40 -11.82 14.94
N ASP A 236 -0.53 -10.55 15.31
CA ASP A 236 -1.83 -9.87 15.50
C ASP A 236 -2.32 -9.23 14.18
N ASN A 237 -1.74 -9.65 13.06
CA ASN A 237 -2.06 -9.19 11.72
C ASN A 237 -2.88 -10.26 10.99
N SER A 238 -4.13 -9.94 10.66
CA SER A 238 -5.03 -10.85 9.93
C SER A 238 -4.81 -10.81 8.41
N ARG A 239 -3.86 -9.98 7.95
CA ARG A 239 -3.45 -9.88 6.54
C ARG A 239 -2.14 -10.66 6.31
N PRO A 240 -1.79 -11.00 5.06
CA PRO A 240 -0.46 -11.56 4.77
C PRO A 240 0.64 -10.64 5.30
N ALA A 241 1.45 -11.13 6.25
CA ALA A 241 2.35 -10.30 7.04
C ALA A 241 3.70 -10.97 7.27
N VAL A 242 4.78 -10.23 7.06
CA VAL A 242 6.15 -10.68 7.31
C VAL A 242 6.95 -9.64 8.08
N LEU A 243 8.00 -10.10 8.77
CA LEU A 243 9.04 -9.26 9.36
C LEU A 243 10.37 -9.66 8.73
N MET A 244 11.10 -8.71 8.16
CA MET A 244 12.37 -8.93 7.50
C MET A 244 13.50 -8.35 8.36
N GLU A 245 14.37 -9.23 8.86
CA GLU A 245 15.65 -8.86 9.45
C GLU A 245 16.69 -8.75 8.35
N LEU A 246 17.09 -7.53 7.99
CA LEU A 246 17.87 -7.23 6.79
C LEU A 246 19.40 -7.24 7.04
N GLY A 247 19.88 -8.15 7.89
CA GLY A 247 21.27 -8.22 8.35
C GLY A 247 21.43 -7.81 9.81
N TYR A 248 22.60 -8.10 10.38
CA TYR A 248 22.90 -7.83 11.78
C TYR A 248 23.54 -6.44 11.94
N ILE A 249 22.87 -5.53 12.64
CA ILE A 249 23.34 -4.14 12.78
C ILE A 249 24.65 -4.03 13.56
N ASN A 250 24.93 -4.97 14.46
CA ASN A 250 26.12 -5.00 15.29
C ASN A 250 27.27 -5.84 14.70
N ASP A 251 27.10 -6.44 13.52
CA ASP A 251 28.15 -7.04 12.73
C ASP A 251 28.84 -6.02 11.80
N LYS A 252 30.17 -6.01 11.76
CA LYS A 252 30.96 -5.04 10.99
C LYS A 252 30.75 -5.18 9.47
N SER A 253 30.58 -6.40 8.96
CA SER A 253 30.43 -6.67 7.53
C SER A 253 29.04 -6.26 7.07
N ASP A 254 28.01 -6.76 7.75
CA ASP A 254 26.61 -6.42 7.48
C ASP A 254 26.41 -4.90 7.63
N PHE A 255 26.90 -4.29 8.72
CA PHE A 255 26.71 -2.86 8.94
C PHE A 255 27.39 -1.97 7.90
N LYS A 256 28.51 -2.40 7.31
CA LYS A 256 29.13 -1.69 6.17
C LYS A 256 28.17 -1.62 4.99
N THR A 257 27.44 -2.70 4.73
CA THR A 257 26.41 -2.77 3.69
C THR A 257 25.15 -1.97 4.07
N ILE A 258 24.60 -2.22 5.27
CA ILE A 258 23.40 -1.55 5.82
C ILE A 258 23.55 -0.02 5.81
N SER A 259 24.74 0.48 6.15
CA SER A 259 25.01 1.91 6.25
C SER A 259 25.28 2.60 4.91
N SER A 260 25.42 1.83 3.83
CA SER A 260 25.65 2.36 2.48
C SER A 260 24.42 3.09 1.93
N LYS A 261 24.63 3.97 0.95
CA LYS A 261 23.54 4.65 0.24
C LYS A 261 22.80 3.70 -0.73
N LYS A 262 23.44 2.61 -1.16
CA LYS A 262 22.92 1.68 -2.18
C LYS A 262 21.93 0.67 -1.58
N TYR A 263 22.23 0.17 -0.38
CA TYR A 263 21.49 -0.94 0.20
C TYR A 263 19.96 -0.74 0.31
N PRO A 264 19.43 0.42 0.76
CA PRO A 264 17.99 0.65 0.74
C PRO A 264 17.34 0.49 -0.65
N GLN A 265 18.07 0.82 -1.72
CA GLN A 265 17.55 0.69 -3.08
C GLN A 265 17.61 -0.77 -3.56
N GLU A 266 18.70 -1.48 -3.26
CA GLU A 266 18.81 -2.92 -3.53
C GLU A 266 17.69 -3.69 -2.83
N VAL A 267 17.42 -3.38 -1.55
CA VAL A 267 16.27 -3.94 -0.80
C VAL A 267 14.95 -3.57 -1.48
N ALA A 268 14.77 -2.32 -1.93
CA ALA A 268 13.58 -1.93 -2.67
C ALA A 268 13.40 -2.75 -3.95
N HIS A 269 14.47 -2.99 -4.72
CA HIS A 269 14.45 -3.84 -5.90
C HIS A 269 14.03 -5.28 -5.57
N ALA A 270 14.63 -5.89 -4.55
CA ALA A 270 14.30 -7.23 -4.10
C ALA A 270 12.86 -7.37 -3.60
N VAL A 271 12.38 -6.43 -2.77
CA VAL A 271 11.00 -6.44 -2.24
C VAL A 271 9.98 -6.28 -3.36
N TYR A 272 10.22 -5.38 -4.33
CA TYR A 272 9.34 -5.23 -5.49
C TYR A 272 9.26 -6.52 -6.31
N ALA A 273 10.39 -7.18 -6.57
CA ALA A 273 10.44 -8.42 -7.32
C ALA A 273 9.70 -9.54 -6.56
N GLY A 274 9.94 -9.67 -5.25
CA GLY A 274 9.25 -10.65 -4.40
C GLY A 274 7.74 -10.45 -4.32
N LEU A 275 7.27 -9.20 -4.17
CA LEU A 275 5.84 -8.89 -4.24
C LEU A 275 5.24 -9.16 -5.62
N SER A 276 5.98 -8.86 -6.69
CA SER A 276 5.52 -9.14 -8.06
C SER A 276 5.32 -10.64 -8.28
N THR A 277 6.27 -11.47 -7.82
CA THR A 277 6.14 -12.94 -7.84
C THR A 277 4.97 -13.41 -6.97
N TYR A 278 4.84 -12.87 -5.76
CA TYR A 278 3.76 -13.26 -4.83
C TYR A 278 2.37 -13.00 -5.44
N PHE A 279 2.11 -11.79 -5.93
CA PHE A 279 0.79 -11.44 -6.46
C PHE A 279 0.49 -12.05 -7.84
N ALA A 280 1.52 -12.46 -8.59
CA ALA A 280 1.31 -13.21 -9.84
C ALA A 280 0.75 -14.63 -9.58
N ASN A 281 1.03 -15.20 -8.40
CA ASN A 281 0.60 -16.53 -7.99
C ASN A 281 -0.70 -16.52 -7.18
N GLN A 282 -1.44 -15.40 -7.18
CA GLN A 282 -2.73 -15.22 -6.50
C GLN A 282 -3.89 -14.98 -7.46
#